data_AF-A0A526YER8-F1
#
_entry.id   AF-A0A526YER8-F1
#
_cell.length_a   1.000
_cell.length_b   1.000
_cell.length_c   1.000
_cell.angle_alpha   90.00
_cell.angle_beta   90.00
_cell.angle_gamma   90.00
#
_symmetry.space_group_name_H-M   'P 1'
#
loop_
_entity.id
_entity.type
_entity.pdbx_description
1 polymer ?
#
loop_
_entity_poly.entity_id
_entity_poly.type
_entity_poly.pdbx_seq_one_letter_code
_entity_poly.pdbx_strand_id
1 'polypeptide(L)'
;TGSSGAGTTSVKRIFELIFRRENIDAAFIEGDAFHRYDRATMKVKVAEEEKAGNPNFTHFHAEANELAILEEVFEEYGRRGTGKTRTYIHDEDEEKQYGTPPGQFTEWREFPPSDLLFYEGLHGCVVTDKIDLARHADLRIGVVPVINLEWIQKIHRDRATRGYSTEAVM
;
A
#
# COMPACT_ATOMS: atom_id res chain seq x y z
N THR A 1 -6.81 6.68 -1.25
CA THR A 1 -7.00 5.23 -1.43
C THR A 1 -7.29 4.89 -2.89
N GLY A 2 -6.74 3.79 -3.40
CA GLY A 2 -6.89 3.31 -4.78
C GLY A 2 -5.95 2.14 -5.06
N SER A 3 -6.18 1.40 -6.15
CA SER A 3 -5.33 0.25 -6.51
C SER A 3 -3.99 0.68 -7.12
N SER A 4 -2.95 -0.12 -6.91
CA SER A 4 -1.63 0.14 -7.49
C SER A 4 -1.71 0.11 -9.02
N GLY A 5 -1.57 1.27 -9.67
CA GLY A 5 -1.82 1.43 -11.11
C GLY A 5 -2.95 2.34 -11.50
N ALA A 6 -3.86 2.62 -10.56
CA ALA A 6 -4.98 3.54 -10.73
C ALA A 6 -4.54 5.00 -10.98
N GLY A 7 -3.23 5.28 -10.96
CA GLY A 7 -2.67 6.62 -10.96
C GLY A 7 -2.40 7.17 -9.56
N THR A 8 -2.51 6.34 -8.50
CA THR A 8 -2.24 6.76 -7.12
C THR A 8 -0.83 7.33 -6.95
N THR A 9 0.19 6.74 -7.58
CA THR A 9 1.56 7.24 -7.54
C THR A 9 1.71 8.60 -8.23
N SER A 10 0.96 8.82 -9.32
CA SER A 10 0.90 10.12 -9.97
C SER A 10 0.24 11.17 -9.06
N VAL A 11 -0.81 10.78 -8.33
CA VAL A 11 -1.47 11.63 -7.33
C VAL A 11 -0.53 11.94 -6.16
N LYS A 12 0.20 10.95 -5.62
CA LYS A 12 1.22 11.18 -4.59
C LYS A 12 2.24 12.22 -5.06
N ARG A 13 2.79 12.07 -6.27
CA ARG A 13 3.74 13.04 -6.84
C ARG A 13 3.16 14.44 -6.98
N ILE A 14 1.88 14.58 -7.31
CA ILE A 14 1.20 15.88 -7.37
C ILE A 14 1.12 16.49 -5.96
N PHE A 15 0.76 15.69 -4.95
CA PHE A 15 0.73 16.17 -3.57
C PHE A 15 2.12 16.55 -3.05
N GLU A 16 3.17 15.80 -3.37
CA GLU A 16 4.55 16.19 -3.06
C GLU A 16 4.90 17.57 -3.65
N LEU A 17 4.48 17.85 -4.88
CA LEU A 17 4.68 19.16 -5.51
C LEU A 17 3.87 20.27 -4.82
N ILE A 18 2.63 19.98 -4.40
CA ILE A 18 1.79 20.92 -3.65
C ILE A 18 2.43 21.21 -2.29
N PHE A 19 2.78 20.18 -1.52
CA PHE A 19 3.40 20.33 -0.21
C PHE A 19 4.70 21.11 -0.28
N ARG A 20 5.54 20.83 -1.28
CA ARG A 20 6.75 21.62 -1.52
C ARG A 20 6.44 23.09 -1.82
N ARG A 21 5.40 23.38 -2.62
CA ARG A 21 5.01 24.76 -2.97
C ARG A 21 4.46 25.52 -1.76
N GLU A 22 3.67 24.84 -0.93
CA GLU A 22 3.03 25.41 0.27
C GLU A 22 3.93 25.33 1.52
N ASN A 23 5.13 24.77 1.40
CA ASN A 23 6.09 24.57 2.49
C ASN A 23 5.50 23.75 3.65
N ILE A 24 4.90 22.61 3.31
CA ILE A 24 4.30 21.62 4.22
C ILE A 24 5.22 20.41 4.28
N ASP A 25 5.63 20.01 5.49
CA ASP A 25 6.38 18.79 5.73
C ASP A 25 5.41 17.62 5.95
N ALA A 26 5.45 16.60 5.07
CA ALA A 26 4.55 15.45 5.15
C ALA A 26 5.29 14.18 5.54
N ALA A 27 4.75 13.43 6.51
CA ALA A 27 5.11 12.04 6.75
C ALA A 27 4.36 11.14 5.76
N PHE A 28 5.06 10.28 5.04
CA PHE A 28 4.45 9.41 4.03
C PHE A 28 4.33 7.96 4.50
N ILE A 29 3.18 7.36 4.22
CA ILE A 29 2.96 5.91 4.27
C ILE A 29 2.62 5.41 2.87
N GLU A 30 3.36 4.41 2.42
CA GLU A 30 2.98 3.55 1.30
C GLU A 30 2.27 2.32 1.86
N GLY A 31 1.10 1.98 1.31
CA GLY A 31 0.20 1.01 1.91
C GLY A 31 0.74 -0.42 1.94
N ASP A 32 1.66 -0.74 1.02
CA ASP A 32 2.37 -2.03 1.01
C ASP A 32 3.30 -2.22 2.20
N ALA A 33 3.75 -1.15 2.86
CA ALA A 33 4.45 -1.23 4.14
C ALA A 33 3.62 -1.95 5.21
N PHE A 34 2.30 -1.98 5.06
CA PHE A 34 1.37 -2.64 5.97
C PHE A 34 0.82 -3.96 5.41
N HIS A 35 1.42 -4.53 4.36
CA HIS A 35 1.18 -5.94 4.04
C HIS A 35 1.60 -6.82 5.23
N ARG A 36 0.81 -7.86 5.52
CA ARG A 36 1.12 -8.84 6.56
C ARG A 36 2.25 -9.78 6.15
N TYR A 37 2.31 -10.10 4.87
CA TYR A 37 3.20 -11.12 4.33
C TYR A 37 4.19 -10.50 3.34
N ASP A 38 5.45 -10.91 3.47
CA ASP A 38 6.46 -10.65 2.46
C ASP A 38 6.18 -11.47 1.19
N ARG A 39 6.97 -11.26 0.12
CA ARG A 39 6.70 -11.90 -1.18
C ARG A 39 6.70 -13.43 -1.12
N ALA A 40 7.58 -14.02 -0.31
CA ALA A 40 7.71 -15.47 -0.21
C ALA A 40 6.56 -16.05 0.63
N THR A 41 6.29 -15.44 1.77
CA THR A 41 5.25 -15.85 2.71
C THR A 41 3.85 -15.66 2.12
N MET A 42 3.63 -14.60 1.32
CA MET A 42 2.36 -14.39 0.62
C MET A 42 2.06 -15.54 -0.34
N LYS A 43 3.08 -16.04 -1.07
CA LYS A 43 2.90 -17.20 -1.96
C LYS A 43 2.51 -18.46 -1.20
N VAL A 44 3.14 -18.69 -0.04
CA VAL A 44 2.79 -19.81 0.83
C VAL A 44 1.35 -19.68 1.30
N LYS A 45 0.97 -18.50 1.80
CA LYS A 45 -0.39 -18.24 2.28
C LYS A 45 -1.45 -18.41 1.20
N VAL A 46 -1.20 -17.93 -0.02
CA VAL A 46 -2.11 -18.15 -1.17
C VAL A 46 -2.30 -19.65 -1.43
N ALA A 47 -1.22 -20.43 -1.43
CA ALA A 47 -1.30 -21.89 -1.65
C ALA A 47 -2.01 -22.63 -0.49
N GLU A 48 -1.90 -22.14 0.74
CA GLU A 48 -2.64 -22.67 1.89
C GLU A 48 -4.15 -22.39 1.77
N GLU A 49 -4.52 -21.16 1.43
CA GLU A 49 -5.92 -20.76 1.20
C GLU A 49 -6.54 -21.56 0.05
N GLU A 50 -5.82 -21.74 -1.05
CA GLU A 50 -6.27 -22.55 -2.18
C GLU A 50 -6.57 -23.99 -1.76
N LYS A 51 -5.68 -24.62 -0.98
CA LYS A 51 -5.89 -25.97 -0.42
C LYS A 51 -7.06 -26.02 0.56
N ALA A 52 -7.33 -24.94 1.27
CA ALA A 52 -8.47 -24.80 2.16
C ALA A 52 -9.79 -24.49 1.43
N GLY A 53 -9.76 -24.38 0.09
CA GLY A 53 -10.93 -24.12 -0.75
C GLY A 53 -11.19 -22.64 -1.06
N ASN A 54 -10.26 -21.75 -0.74
CA ASN A 54 -10.31 -20.33 -1.06
C ASN A 54 -9.25 -19.96 -2.11
N PRO A 55 -9.58 -19.99 -3.42
CA PRO A 55 -8.65 -19.65 -4.49
C PRO A 55 -8.44 -18.13 -4.68
N ASN A 56 -9.13 -17.29 -3.92
CA ASN A 56 -9.22 -15.85 -4.19
C ASN A 56 -8.37 -14.98 -3.25
N PHE A 57 -7.57 -15.57 -2.37
CA PHE A 57 -6.79 -14.81 -1.40
C PHE A 57 -5.76 -13.89 -2.08
N THR A 58 -5.83 -12.60 -1.78
CA THR A 58 -4.99 -11.55 -2.41
C THR A 58 -4.72 -10.40 -1.44
N HIS A 59 -3.82 -9.48 -1.82
CA HIS A 59 -3.54 -8.26 -1.06
C HIS A 59 -4.75 -7.34 -0.83
N PHE A 60 -5.86 -7.53 -1.55
CA PHE A 60 -7.10 -6.79 -1.28
C PHE A 60 -7.77 -7.21 0.03
N HIS A 61 -7.54 -8.45 0.48
CA HIS A 61 -8.18 -9.00 1.68
C HIS A 61 -7.64 -8.32 2.95
N ALA A 62 -8.51 -8.07 3.92
CA ALA A 62 -8.14 -7.44 5.19
C ALA A 62 -7.07 -8.27 5.93
N GLU A 63 -7.19 -9.59 5.88
CA GLU A 63 -6.30 -10.56 6.53
C GLU A 63 -4.90 -10.63 5.89
N ALA A 64 -4.74 -10.12 4.67
CA ALA A 64 -3.43 -9.99 4.02
C ALA A 64 -2.66 -8.73 4.47
N ASN A 65 -3.22 -7.93 5.38
CA ASN A 65 -2.74 -6.62 5.77
C ASN A 65 -2.75 -6.43 7.29
N GLU A 66 -1.85 -5.59 7.80
CA GLU A 66 -1.77 -5.18 9.20
C GLU A 66 -2.64 -3.95 9.47
N LEU A 67 -3.95 -4.08 9.20
CA LEU A 67 -4.89 -2.95 9.27
C LEU A 67 -5.07 -2.41 10.70
N ALA A 68 -4.97 -3.26 11.72
CA ALA A 68 -5.02 -2.82 13.11
C ALA A 68 -3.80 -1.96 13.47
N ILE A 69 -2.60 -2.37 13.04
CA ILE A 69 -1.38 -1.58 13.23
C ILE A 69 -1.48 -0.25 12.44
N LEU A 70 -2.06 -0.29 11.24
CA LEU A 70 -2.28 0.92 10.44
C LEU A 70 -3.25 1.89 11.16
N GLU A 71 -4.33 1.38 11.76
CA GLU A 71 -5.27 2.18 12.54
C GLU A 71 -4.61 2.80 13.79
N GLU A 72 -3.81 2.02 14.51
CA GLU A 72 -3.02 2.52 15.65
C GLU A 72 -2.07 3.66 15.24
N VAL A 73 -1.42 3.53 14.08
CA VAL A 73 -0.55 4.60 13.53
C VAL A 73 -1.35 5.84 13.16
N PHE A 74 -2.53 5.70 12.55
CA PHE A 74 -3.41 6.83 12.22
C PHE A 74 -3.89 7.53 13.49
N GLU A 75 -4.30 6.78 14.52
CA GLU A 75 -4.70 7.34 15.81
C GLU A 75 -3.56 8.09 16.49
N GLU A 76 -2.39 7.45 16.62
CA GLU A 76 -1.23 8.03 17.29
C GLU A 76 -0.75 9.29 16.59
N TYR A 77 -0.71 9.30 15.25
CA TYR A 77 -0.35 10.48 14.49
C TYR A 77 -1.37 11.60 14.69
N GLY A 78 -2.67 11.31 14.61
CA GLY A 78 -3.72 12.31 14.83
C GLY A 78 -3.68 12.93 16.23
N ARG A 79 -3.19 12.19 17.24
CA ARG A 79 -3.10 12.68 18.62
C ARG A 79 -1.79 13.39 18.94
N ARG A 80 -0.67 12.93 18.37
CA ARG A 80 0.69 13.30 18.83
C ARG A 80 1.66 13.68 17.72
N GLY A 81 1.28 13.52 16.46
CA GLY A 81 2.16 13.73 15.30
C GLY A 81 3.30 12.71 15.20
N THR A 82 3.18 11.57 15.88
CA THR A 82 4.20 10.51 15.93
C THR A 82 3.64 9.20 15.39
N GLY A 83 4.52 8.29 14.99
CA GLY A 83 4.14 6.98 14.47
C GLY A 83 5.32 6.28 13.84
N LYS A 84 5.07 5.09 13.29
CA LYS A 84 6.09 4.30 12.60
C LYS A 84 5.61 3.84 11.24
N THR A 85 6.55 3.67 10.34
CA THR A 85 6.36 3.02 9.05
C THR A 85 7.54 2.11 8.74
N ARG A 86 7.41 1.28 7.72
CA ARG A 86 8.52 0.54 7.10
C ARG A 86 8.43 0.71 5.59
N THR A 87 9.35 0.14 4.84
CA THR A 87 9.27 0.09 3.38
C THR A 87 9.20 -1.36 2.95
N TYR A 88 8.27 -1.68 2.04
CA TYR A 88 8.29 -2.95 1.31
C TYR A 88 9.11 -2.75 0.04
N ILE A 89 10.20 -3.52 -0.12
CA ILE A 89 11.13 -3.33 -1.24
C ILE A 89 10.60 -4.01 -2.49
N HIS A 90 10.46 -3.28 -3.58
CA HIS A 90 9.92 -3.79 -4.85
C HIS A 90 11.00 -4.38 -5.75
N ASP A 91 12.14 -3.71 -5.84
CA ASP A 91 13.19 -4.00 -6.82
C ASP A 91 14.61 -3.73 -6.31
N GLU A 92 15.59 -4.03 -7.16
CA GLU A 92 17.02 -3.92 -6.86
C GLU A 92 17.50 -2.48 -6.67
N ASP A 93 16.79 -1.48 -7.19
CA ASP A 93 17.17 -0.08 -7.02
C ASP A 93 16.78 0.40 -5.63
N GLU A 94 15.61 0.00 -5.14
CA GLU A 94 15.22 0.20 -3.74
C GLU A 94 16.11 -0.61 -2.78
N GLU A 95 16.53 -1.83 -3.15
CA GLU A 95 17.49 -2.60 -2.37
C GLU A 95 18.81 -1.83 -2.16
N LYS A 96 19.34 -1.18 -3.20
CA LYS A 96 20.55 -0.35 -3.07
C LYS A 96 20.37 0.81 -2.10
N GLN A 97 19.16 1.37 -2.02
CA GLN A 97 18.83 2.49 -1.13
C GLN A 97 18.63 2.04 0.32
N TYR A 98 17.97 0.90 0.53
CA TYR A 98 17.51 0.46 1.85
C TYR A 98 18.30 -0.71 2.44
N GLY A 99 19.18 -1.35 1.66
CA GLY A 99 19.98 -2.51 2.08
C GLY A 99 19.15 -3.75 2.41
N THR A 100 17.89 -3.79 1.97
CA THR A 100 16.94 -4.87 2.23
C THR A 100 16.55 -5.53 0.90
N PRO A 101 16.56 -6.88 0.79
CA PRO A 101 16.29 -7.55 -0.48
C PRO A 101 14.87 -7.31 -1.03
N PRO A 102 14.68 -7.36 -2.37
CA PRO A 102 13.37 -7.21 -2.98
C PRO A 102 12.36 -8.26 -2.52
N GLY A 103 11.16 -7.79 -2.22
CA GLY A 103 10.06 -8.59 -1.69
C GLY A 103 10.09 -8.77 -0.18
N GLN A 104 10.96 -8.05 0.55
CA GLN A 104 11.02 -8.02 2.00
C GLN A 104 10.66 -6.64 2.55
N PHE A 105 10.47 -6.57 3.87
CA PHE A 105 10.25 -5.32 4.58
C PHE A 105 11.53 -4.85 5.25
N THR A 106 11.75 -3.54 5.25
CA THR A 106 12.72 -2.93 6.15
C THR A 106 12.23 -3.02 7.59
N GLU A 107 13.11 -2.74 8.55
CA GLU A 107 12.72 -2.47 9.93
C GLU A 107 11.76 -1.26 10.02
N TRP A 108 10.95 -1.26 11.08
CA TRP A 108 10.09 -0.12 11.41
C TRP A 108 10.95 1.08 11.84
N ARG A 109 10.60 2.26 11.31
CA ARG A 109 11.24 3.54 11.62
C ARG A 109 10.21 4.56 12.05
N GLU A 110 10.62 5.48 12.90
CA GLU A 110 9.78 6.61 13.34
C GLU A 110 9.61 7.62 12.21
N PHE A 111 8.46 8.28 12.18
CA PHE A 111 8.26 9.42 11.29
C PHE A 111 9.13 10.60 11.72
N PRO A 112 9.67 11.37 10.76
CA PRO A 112 10.21 12.69 11.08
C PRO A 112 9.07 13.63 11.55
N PRO A 113 9.41 14.73 12.25
CA PRO A 113 8.46 15.82 12.50
C PRO A 113 7.81 16.26 11.19
N SER A 114 6.50 16.47 11.22
CA SER A 114 5.69 16.76 10.03
C SER A 114 4.42 17.50 10.41
N ASP A 115 3.86 18.23 9.46
CA ASP A 115 2.59 18.95 9.55
C ASP A 115 1.39 18.03 9.29
N LEU A 116 1.59 16.98 8.47
CA LEU A 116 0.54 16.00 8.15
C LEU A 116 1.07 14.61 7.84
N LEU A 117 0.19 13.62 8.00
CA LEU A 117 0.39 12.25 7.53
C LEU A 117 -0.31 12.07 6.19
N PHE A 118 0.43 11.58 5.20
CA PHE A 118 -0.08 11.26 3.88
C PHE A 118 -0.01 9.75 3.65
N TYR A 119 -1.17 9.12 3.47
CA TYR A 119 -1.28 7.71 3.14
C TYR A 119 -1.64 7.50 1.66
N GLU A 120 -0.85 6.69 0.97
CA GLU A 120 -1.18 6.15 -0.36
C GLU A 120 -1.29 4.63 -0.29
N GLY A 121 -2.43 4.06 -0.68
CA GLY A 121 -2.61 2.61 -0.72
C GLY A 121 -4.06 2.18 -0.88
N LEU A 122 -4.28 0.87 -0.79
CA LEU A 122 -5.59 0.24 -0.99
C LEU A 122 -6.57 0.49 0.17
N HIS A 123 -6.09 0.57 1.41
CA HIS A 123 -6.94 0.41 2.60
C HIS A 123 -7.10 1.68 3.43
N GLY A 124 -6.70 2.84 2.92
CA GLY A 124 -6.69 4.11 3.69
C GLY A 124 -8.05 4.63 4.16
N CYS A 125 -9.14 3.98 3.78
CA CYS A 125 -10.50 4.28 4.24
C CYS A 125 -11.29 3.01 4.54
N VAL A 126 -10.63 1.92 4.93
CA VAL A 126 -11.32 0.66 5.25
C VAL A 126 -12.24 0.86 6.45
N VAL A 127 -13.41 0.23 6.39
CA VAL A 127 -14.33 0.11 7.52
C VAL A 127 -14.80 -1.34 7.56
N THR A 128 -14.59 -1.99 8.70
CA THR A 128 -15.04 -3.36 9.01
C THR A 128 -15.82 -3.34 10.33
N ASP A 129 -16.20 -4.51 10.82
CA ASP A 129 -16.76 -4.68 12.16
C ASP A 129 -15.75 -4.38 13.29
N LYS A 130 -14.44 -4.37 12.98
CA LYS A 130 -13.36 -4.24 13.96
C LYS A 130 -12.51 -2.99 13.81
N ILE A 131 -12.44 -2.44 12.59
CA ILE A 131 -11.51 -1.37 12.22
C ILE A 131 -12.29 -0.28 11.49
N ASP A 132 -12.04 0.97 11.83
CA ASP A 132 -12.55 2.14 11.11
C ASP A 132 -11.39 3.11 10.87
N LEU A 133 -10.61 2.85 9.83
CA LEU A 133 -9.52 3.73 9.41
C LEU A 133 -10.05 5.09 8.92
N ALA A 134 -11.25 5.09 8.35
CA ALA A 134 -11.82 6.28 7.76
C ALA A 134 -12.01 7.39 8.80
N ARG A 135 -12.47 7.07 10.02
CA ARG A 135 -12.70 8.08 11.06
C ARG A 135 -11.47 8.89 11.46
N HIS A 136 -10.26 8.37 11.22
CA HIS A 136 -8.99 9.03 11.56
C HIS A 136 -8.47 9.98 10.47
N ALA A 137 -9.05 9.94 9.26
CA ALA A 137 -8.61 10.77 8.14
C ALA A 137 -9.52 12.00 7.96
N ASP A 138 -8.92 13.19 8.05
CA ASP A 138 -9.59 14.49 7.82
C ASP A 138 -9.96 14.71 6.34
N LEU A 139 -9.10 14.24 5.43
CA LEU A 139 -9.33 14.30 3.99
C LEU A 139 -9.16 12.91 3.37
N ARG A 140 -10.18 12.48 2.62
CA ARG A 140 -10.23 11.15 1.98
C ARG A 140 -10.37 11.31 0.48
N ILE A 141 -9.39 10.79 -0.26
CA ILE A 141 -9.35 10.87 -1.72
C ILE A 141 -9.39 9.46 -2.29
N GLY A 142 -10.41 9.17 -3.11
CA GLY A 142 -10.50 7.94 -3.88
C GLY A 142 -9.96 8.14 -5.29
N VAL A 143 -8.97 7.35 -5.69
CA VAL A 143 -8.42 7.35 -7.06
C VAL A 143 -8.71 5.97 -7.64
N VAL A 144 -9.76 5.88 -8.47
CA VAL A 144 -10.29 4.59 -8.92
C VAL A 144 -10.55 4.66 -10.43
N PRO A 145 -9.85 3.88 -11.27
CA PRO A 145 -10.20 3.74 -12.68
C PRO A 145 -11.53 3.00 -12.81
N VAL A 146 -12.22 3.19 -13.93
CA VAL A 146 -13.32 2.26 -14.27
C VAL A 146 -12.76 0.84 -14.39
N ILE A 147 -13.55 -0.17 -14.00
CA ILE A 147 -13.10 -1.58 -13.91
C ILE A 147 -12.36 -2.01 -15.18
N ASN A 148 -12.91 -1.71 -16.36
CA ASN A 148 -12.29 -2.06 -17.63
C ASN A 148 -10.87 -1.49 -17.77
N LEU A 149 -10.64 -0.25 -17.34
CA LEU A 149 -9.31 0.37 -17.38
C LEU A 149 -8.38 -0.25 -16.34
N GLU A 150 -8.88 -0.62 -15.17
CA GLU A 150 -8.09 -1.34 -14.17
C GLU A 150 -7.54 -2.66 -14.73
N TRP A 151 -8.41 -3.46 -15.36
CA TRP A 151 -8.03 -4.73 -15.98
C TRP A 151 -7.06 -4.53 -17.15
N ILE A 152 -7.32 -3.56 -18.04
CA ILE A 152 -6.41 -3.25 -19.14
C ILE A 152 -5.02 -2.85 -18.61
N GLN A 153 -4.96 -2.01 -17.58
CA GLN A 153 -3.71 -1.59 -16.96
C GLN A 153 -2.96 -2.76 -16.31
N LYS A 154 -3.69 -3.64 -15.62
CA LYS A 154 -3.12 -4.84 -15.00
C LYS A 154 -2.53 -5.79 -16.06
N ILE A 155 -3.29 -6.08 -17.12
CA ILE A 155 -2.85 -6.93 -18.23
C ILE A 155 -1.60 -6.37 -18.91
N HIS A 156 -1.59 -5.06 -19.19
CA HIS A 156 -0.42 -4.41 -19.79
C HIS A 156 0.82 -4.50 -18.90
N ARG A 157 0.67 -4.29 -17.59
CA ARG A 157 1.79 -4.39 -16.64
C ARG A 157 2.32 -5.81 -16.58
N ASP A 158 1.46 -6.80 -16.34
CA ASP A 158 1.88 -8.20 -16.21
C ASP A 158 2.55 -8.73 -17.50
N ARG A 159 2.08 -8.29 -18.67
CA ARG A 159 2.73 -8.61 -19.95
C ARG A 159 4.11 -7.94 -20.11
N ALA A 160 4.23 -6.66 -19.76
CA ALA A 160 5.45 -5.89 -19.97
C ALA A 160 6.58 -6.26 -19.00
N THR A 161 6.26 -6.61 -17.75
CA THR A 161 7.29 -6.86 -16.70
C THR A 161 7.55 -8.34 -16.44
N ARG A 162 6.62 -9.25 -16.78
CA ARG A 162 6.70 -10.66 -16.33
C ARG A 162 6.60 -11.71 -17.44
N GLY A 163 6.41 -11.32 -18.70
CA GLY A 163 6.46 -12.24 -19.85
C GLY A 163 5.34 -13.28 -19.92
N TYR A 164 4.25 -13.10 -19.18
CA TYR A 164 3.09 -14.00 -19.21
C TYR A 164 2.32 -13.90 -20.54
N SER A 165 1.79 -15.02 -21.02
CA SER A 165 0.84 -15.07 -22.14
C SER A 165 -0.50 -14.48 -21.72
N THR A 166 -1.27 -13.93 -22.68
CA THR A 166 -2.57 -13.28 -22.41
C THR A 166 -3.57 -14.19 -21.69
N GLU A 167 -3.48 -15.51 -21.89
CA GLU A 167 -4.32 -16.51 -21.21
C GLU A 167 -3.97 -16.73 -19.73
N ALA A 168 -2.74 -16.41 -19.30
CA ALA A 168 -2.34 -16.56 -17.89
C ALA A 168 -2.69 -15.33 -17.03
N VAL A 169 -3.25 -14.28 -17.65
CA VAL A 169 -3.56 -12.99 -17.00
C VAL A 169 -5.07 -12.77 -16.85
N MET A 170 -5.90 -13.58 -17.52
CA MET A 170 -7.37 -13.64 -17.34
C MET A 170 -7.74 -14.70 -16.31
#